data_AF-A0A2V9JGL4-F1
#
_entry.id   AF-A0A2V9JGL4-F1
#
_cell.length_a   1.000
_cell.length_b   1.000
_cell.length_c   1.000
_cell.angle_alpha   90.00
_cell.angle_beta   90.00
_cell.angle_gamma   90.00
#
_symmetry.space_group_name_H-M   'P 1'
#
loop_
_entity.id
_entity.type
_entity.pdbx_description
1 polymer ?
#
loop_
_entity_poly.entity_id
_entity_poly.type
_entity_poly.pdbx_seq_one_letter_code
_entity_poly.pdbx_strand_id
1 'polypeptide(L)'
;ALVSRIMSDAEGVRNLVGTGLVELLGGLMTALVAFILLIKINATLTLATLVFLAVFGFLVSKAFGIMHPIFRERSVINAEVSGRLTESLGGVRVVKGFHAEEREAETFSAGAMRLFENVRKTLTATSLLGMSGTLLMGVVSITVMTVGGQMIVQGAMTMGEFIAYTLYLGLLVAPVFQIVGIGSQITEAFAGLDRMQEVLAETPEDVDPQRVHRLDEIQGHALFDEVNFYYEEGKPVLHDISLESVPGTVTALVGPSGSGKSTLIGLVAAFAKPTSGAVYVDGVDLSTVRLDSYRSKLGVVLQDNFLFDGTIRENILFGQPDASGEEVERAARIARVDEFALRMENGYGTIIGERGVKLSGGQRQRVAIARAILANPRILILDEATSSLDTESEALIQQGLAELMKGRTTFVIAHRLSTIRSADQILVMEEGRIVERGSHQELMARRGRYYELYTRQAGLEANRFINPGESEEEPESEKPTRPEGAPSPLQILTGRPGDA
;
A
#
# COMPACT_ATOMS: atom_id res chain seq x y z
N ALA A 1 6.23 1.98 -3.21
CA ALA A 1 7.41 2.81 -2.95
C ALA A 1 8.10 2.46 -1.63
N LEU A 2 7.45 2.60 -0.46
CA LEU A 2 8.04 2.26 0.85
C LEU A 2 8.56 0.82 0.96
N VAL A 3 7.81 -0.18 0.49
CA VAL A 3 8.26 -1.59 0.50
C VAL A 3 9.59 -1.78 -0.24
N SER A 4 9.75 -1.12 -1.39
CA SER A 4 11.00 -1.18 -2.16
C SER A 4 12.16 -0.49 -1.42
N ARG A 5 11.89 0.60 -0.67
CA ARG A 5 12.89 1.26 0.17
C ARG A 5 13.36 0.38 1.32
N ILE A 6 12.49 -0.47 1.87
CA ILE A 6 12.85 -1.35 2.99
C ILE A 6 13.58 -2.61 2.50
N MET A 7 13.15 -3.20 1.39
CA MET A 7 13.70 -4.48 0.91
C MET A 7 14.92 -4.32 0.00
N SER A 8 14.83 -3.45 -1.03
CA SER A 8 15.86 -3.36 -2.07
C SER A 8 17.05 -2.49 -1.65
N ASP A 9 16.80 -1.38 -0.95
CA ASP A 9 17.89 -0.48 -0.53
C ASP A 9 18.76 -1.10 0.55
N ALA A 10 18.14 -1.87 1.46
CA ALA A 10 18.86 -2.64 2.48
C ALA A 10 19.79 -3.70 1.86
N GLU A 11 19.37 -4.32 0.76
CA GLU A 11 20.20 -5.28 0.03
C GLU A 11 21.42 -4.61 -0.62
N GLY A 12 21.27 -3.41 -1.20
CA GLY A 12 22.40 -2.64 -1.73
C GLY A 12 23.45 -2.34 -0.66
N VAL A 13 23.03 -1.91 0.52
CA VAL A 13 23.93 -1.66 1.66
C VAL A 13 24.58 -2.95 2.17
N ARG A 14 23.80 -4.04 2.29
CA ARG A 14 24.32 -5.36 2.68
C ARG A 14 25.41 -5.82 1.71
N ASN A 15 25.21 -5.68 0.40
CA ASN A 15 26.17 -6.09 -0.61
C ASN A 15 27.45 -5.26 -0.52
N LEU A 16 27.36 -3.94 -0.31
CA LEU A 16 28.53 -3.10 -0.11
C LEU A 16 29.33 -3.52 1.13
N VAL A 17 28.67 -3.71 2.27
CA VAL A 17 29.35 -4.05 3.54
C VAL A 17 29.88 -5.48 3.52
N GLY A 18 29.09 -6.43 3.01
CA GLY A 18 29.38 -7.86 3.06
C GLY A 18 30.43 -8.32 2.06
N THR A 19 30.39 -7.82 0.83
CA THR A 19 31.33 -8.23 -0.23
C THR A 19 32.13 -7.06 -0.78
N GLY A 20 31.48 -5.93 -1.07
CA GLY A 20 32.13 -4.79 -1.74
C GLY A 20 33.35 -4.23 -0.99
N LEU A 21 33.24 -3.93 0.31
CA LEU A 21 34.34 -3.40 1.12
C LEU A 21 35.44 -4.44 1.35
N VAL A 22 35.08 -5.71 1.54
CA VAL A 22 36.04 -6.80 1.75
C VAL A 22 36.87 -7.03 0.49
N GLU A 23 36.23 -7.07 -0.68
CA GLU A 23 36.90 -7.19 -1.97
C GLU A 23 37.75 -5.95 -2.28
N LEU A 24 37.26 -4.74 -1.98
CA LEU A 24 38.02 -3.51 -2.20
C LEU A 24 39.28 -3.47 -1.33
N LEU A 25 39.14 -3.64 -0.02
CA LEU A 25 40.26 -3.57 0.92
C LEU A 25 41.21 -4.74 0.74
N GLY A 26 40.68 -5.97 0.60
CA GLY A 26 41.47 -7.17 0.35
C GLY A 26 42.21 -7.10 -0.99
N GLY A 27 41.56 -6.59 -2.03
CA GLY A 27 42.15 -6.36 -3.35
C GLY A 27 43.27 -5.33 -3.30
N LEU A 28 43.04 -4.16 -2.67
CA LEU A 28 44.07 -3.13 -2.51
C LEU A 28 45.27 -3.62 -1.70
N MET A 29 45.04 -4.36 -0.61
CA MET A 29 46.11 -4.95 0.18
C MET A 29 46.91 -5.98 -0.61
N THR A 30 46.23 -6.85 -1.36
CA THR A 30 46.87 -7.85 -2.23
C THR A 30 47.71 -7.18 -3.32
N ALA A 31 47.17 -6.16 -3.99
CA ALA A 31 47.89 -5.37 -4.98
C ALA A 31 49.12 -4.67 -4.37
N LEU A 32 48.99 -4.09 -3.17
CA LEU A 32 50.11 -3.43 -2.49
C LEU A 32 51.23 -4.41 -2.15
N VAL A 33 50.90 -5.58 -1.60
CA VAL A 33 51.89 -6.63 -1.30
C VAL A 33 52.55 -7.13 -2.57
N ALA A 34 51.75 -7.43 -3.62
CA ALA A 34 52.26 -7.85 -4.92
C ALA A 34 53.20 -6.80 -5.52
N PHE A 35 52.84 -5.51 -5.45
CA PHE A 35 53.67 -4.41 -5.92
C PHE A 35 55.04 -4.35 -5.21
N ILE A 36 55.07 -4.46 -3.88
CA ILE A 36 56.32 -4.48 -3.10
C ILE A 36 57.20 -5.67 -3.51
N LEU A 37 56.61 -6.85 -3.69
CA LEU A 37 57.34 -8.05 -4.13
C LEU A 37 57.88 -7.90 -5.56
N LEU A 38 57.11 -7.34 -6.48
CA LEU A 38 57.52 -7.09 -7.86
C LEU A 38 58.71 -6.12 -7.93
N ILE A 39 58.68 -5.02 -7.17
CA ILE A 39 59.80 -4.08 -7.09
C ILE A 39 61.07 -4.76 -6.55
N LYS A 40 60.94 -5.60 -5.51
CA LYS A 40 62.08 -6.33 -4.94
C LYS A 40 62.71 -7.30 -5.94
N ILE A 41 61.89 -7.94 -6.77
CA ILE A 41 62.36 -8.85 -7.83
C ILE A 41 63.02 -8.06 -8.96
N ASN A 42 62.32 -7.08 -9.54
CA ASN A 42 62.85 -6.27 -10.63
C ASN A 42 62.13 -4.91 -10.75
N ALA A 43 62.75 -3.86 -10.24
CA ALA A 43 62.19 -2.50 -10.24
C ALA A 43 61.97 -1.94 -11.66
N THR A 44 62.90 -2.18 -12.58
CA THR A 44 62.85 -1.65 -13.96
C THR A 44 61.67 -2.25 -14.74
N LEU A 45 61.51 -3.58 -14.66
CA LEU A 45 60.39 -4.28 -15.29
C LEU A 45 59.05 -3.87 -14.66
N THR A 46 59.02 -3.72 -13.34
CA THR A 46 57.82 -3.28 -12.61
C THR A 46 57.38 -1.89 -13.06
N LEU A 47 58.31 -0.93 -13.15
CA LEU A 47 58.00 0.43 -13.59
C LEU A 47 57.47 0.45 -15.03
N ALA A 48 58.06 -0.35 -15.93
CA ALA A 48 57.56 -0.49 -17.30
C ALA A 48 56.12 -1.04 -17.33
N THR A 49 55.81 -2.07 -16.55
CA THR A 49 54.44 -2.61 -16.45
C THR A 49 53.46 -1.63 -15.83
N LEU A 50 53.89 -0.80 -14.87
CA LEU A 50 53.06 0.23 -14.26
C LEU A 50 52.62 1.31 -15.26
N VAL A 51 53.44 1.65 -16.25
CA VAL A 51 53.05 2.61 -17.29
C VAL A 51 51.85 2.09 -18.08
N PHE A 52 51.87 0.81 -18.48
CA PHE A 52 50.75 0.17 -19.16
C PHE A 52 49.50 0.13 -18.27
N LEU A 53 49.65 -0.25 -17.01
CA LEU A 53 48.58 -0.24 -16.01
C LEU A 53 47.98 1.16 -15.79
N ALA A 54 48.81 2.21 -15.76
CA ALA A 54 48.36 3.59 -15.60
C ALA A 54 47.56 4.09 -16.81
N VAL A 55 48.03 3.78 -18.03
CA VAL A 55 47.30 4.08 -19.27
C VAL A 55 45.94 3.36 -19.29
N PHE A 56 45.91 2.08 -18.88
CA PHE A 56 44.68 1.33 -18.78
C PHE A 56 43.73 1.89 -17.71
N GLY A 57 44.24 2.20 -16.52
CA GLY A 57 43.46 2.81 -15.45
C GLY A 57 42.82 4.15 -15.87
N PHE A 58 43.54 4.97 -16.65
CA PHE A 58 42.98 6.18 -17.25
C PHE A 58 41.84 5.87 -18.24
N LEU A 59 42.01 4.84 -19.09
CA LEU A 59 40.98 4.40 -20.03
C LEU A 59 39.71 3.92 -19.30
N VAL A 60 39.89 3.13 -18.24
CA VAL A 60 38.81 2.64 -17.39
C VAL A 60 38.09 3.80 -16.69
N SER A 61 38.84 4.78 -16.17
CA SER A 61 38.27 5.98 -15.53
C SER A 61 37.39 6.77 -16.51
N LYS A 62 37.85 6.97 -17.75
CA LYS A 62 37.05 7.62 -18.80
C LYS A 62 35.79 6.83 -19.15
N ALA A 63 35.90 5.51 -19.27
CA ALA A 63 34.76 4.65 -19.54
C ALA A 63 33.74 4.65 -18.39
N PHE A 64 34.20 4.74 -17.14
CA PHE A 64 33.32 4.83 -15.97
C PHE A 64 32.37 6.03 -16.05
N GLY A 65 32.89 7.21 -16.44
CA GLY A 65 32.07 8.42 -16.63
C GLY A 65 30.98 8.29 -17.70
N ILE A 66 31.17 7.42 -18.69
CA ILE A 66 30.20 7.14 -19.76
C ILE A 66 29.19 6.08 -19.33
N MET A 67 29.65 5.03 -18.65
CA MET A 67 28.81 3.89 -18.26
C MET A 67 27.87 4.20 -17.10
N HIS A 68 28.33 4.96 -16.11
CA HIS A 68 27.56 5.27 -14.91
C HIS A 68 26.14 5.82 -15.18
N PRO A 69 25.92 6.82 -16.06
CA PRO A 69 24.57 7.29 -16.37
C PRO A 69 23.69 6.23 -17.04
N ILE A 70 24.27 5.34 -17.86
CA ILE A 70 23.55 4.25 -18.54
C ILE A 70 23.05 3.23 -17.52
N PHE A 71 23.89 2.86 -16.54
CA PHE A 71 23.51 1.98 -15.43
C PHE A 71 22.40 2.60 -14.56
N ARG A 72 22.47 3.90 -14.28
CA ARG A 72 21.43 4.60 -13.51
C ARG A 72 20.10 4.64 -14.26
N GLU A 73 20.14 4.93 -15.56
CA GLU A 73 18.95 4.94 -16.43
C GLU A 73 18.29 3.55 -16.49
N ARG A 74 19.07 2.46 -16.47
CA ARG A 74 18.57 1.08 -16.45
C ARG A 74 17.59 0.85 -15.30
N SER A 75 17.95 1.26 -14.09
CA SER A 75 17.10 1.07 -12.89
C SER A 75 15.80 1.86 -13.01
N VAL A 76 15.84 3.06 -13.60
CA VAL A 76 14.65 3.88 -13.84
C VAL A 76 13.72 3.23 -14.86
N ILE A 77 14.25 2.78 -16.00
CA ILE A 77 13.45 2.08 -17.03
C ILE A 77 12.84 0.80 -16.44
N ASN A 78 13.60 0.04 -15.65
CA ASN A 78 13.10 -1.18 -15.04
C ASN A 78 11.94 -0.90 -14.06
N ALA A 79 12.03 0.16 -13.27
CA ALA A 79 10.97 0.60 -12.37
C ALA A 79 9.72 1.07 -13.15
N GLU A 80 9.89 1.81 -14.25
CA GLU A 80 8.80 2.24 -15.14
C GLU A 80 8.06 1.03 -15.73
N VAL A 81 8.80 0.06 -16.29
CA VAL A 81 8.23 -1.15 -16.91
C VAL A 81 7.52 -2.04 -15.89
N SER A 82 8.16 -2.30 -14.74
CA SER A 82 7.56 -3.14 -13.68
C SER A 82 6.36 -2.45 -13.02
N GLY A 83 6.42 -1.12 -12.86
CA GLY A 83 5.31 -0.30 -12.38
C GLY A 83 4.10 -0.42 -13.30
N ARG A 84 4.29 -0.19 -14.62
CA ARG A 84 3.21 -0.31 -15.61
C ARG A 84 2.65 -1.72 -15.65
N LEU A 85 3.49 -2.75 -15.61
CA LEU A 85 3.03 -4.15 -15.60
C LEU A 85 2.14 -4.43 -14.38
N THR A 86 2.52 -3.94 -13.19
CA THR A 86 1.74 -4.11 -11.96
C THR A 86 0.38 -3.40 -12.09
N GLU A 87 0.35 -2.20 -12.67
CA GLU A 87 -0.88 -1.45 -12.95
C GLU A 87 -1.79 -2.20 -13.94
N SER A 88 -1.26 -2.68 -15.07
CA SER A 88 -2.03 -3.41 -16.09
C SER A 88 -2.58 -4.74 -15.54
N LEU A 89 -1.84 -5.43 -14.67
CA LEU A 89 -2.32 -6.64 -13.99
C LEU A 89 -3.37 -6.33 -12.93
N GLY A 90 -3.17 -5.30 -12.11
CA GLY A 90 -4.17 -4.84 -11.13
C GLY A 90 -5.47 -4.37 -11.80
N GLY A 91 -5.34 -3.74 -12.97
CA GLY A 91 -6.43 -3.25 -13.81
C GLY A 91 -6.88 -4.22 -14.90
N VAL A 92 -6.53 -5.51 -14.86
CA VAL A 92 -6.74 -6.43 -15.99
C VAL A 92 -8.19 -6.51 -16.46
N ARG A 93 -9.15 -6.37 -15.55
CA ARG A 93 -10.59 -6.32 -15.89
C ARG A 93 -10.97 -5.09 -16.69
N VAL A 94 -10.32 -3.95 -16.45
CA VAL A 94 -10.51 -2.71 -17.21
C VAL A 94 -9.90 -2.88 -18.61
N VAL A 95 -8.67 -3.39 -18.69
CA VAL A 95 -8.00 -3.65 -19.97
C VAL A 95 -8.85 -4.57 -20.84
N LYS A 96 -9.36 -5.67 -20.27
CA LYS A 96 -10.27 -6.61 -20.95
C LYS A 96 -11.62 -5.98 -21.30
N GLY A 97 -12.21 -5.21 -20.38
CA GLY A 97 -13.51 -4.57 -20.58
C GLY A 97 -13.53 -3.55 -21.71
N PHE A 98 -12.41 -2.88 -21.96
CA PHE A 98 -12.24 -1.93 -23.07
C PHE A 98 -11.53 -2.51 -24.29
N HIS A 99 -11.28 -3.83 -24.31
CA HIS A 99 -10.53 -4.50 -25.38
C HIS A 99 -9.18 -3.84 -25.73
N ALA A 100 -8.46 -3.41 -24.70
CA ALA A 100 -7.22 -2.63 -24.83
C ALA A 100 -5.95 -3.50 -24.73
N GLU A 101 -6.05 -4.81 -24.86
CA GLU A 101 -4.92 -5.73 -24.62
C GLU A 101 -3.74 -5.48 -25.55
N GLU A 102 -4.00 -5.23 -26.84
CA GLU A 102 -2.95 -5.00 -27.84
C GLU A 102 -2.20 -3.68 -27.55
N ARG A 103 -2.93 -2.64 -27.16
CA ARG A 103 -2.35 -1.34 -26.77
C ARG A 103 -1.47 -1.44 -25.51
N GLU A 104 -1.92 -2.20 -24.51
CA GLU A 104 -1.10 -2.46 -23.33
C GLU A 104 0.12 -3.33 -23.66
N ALA A 105 -0.01 -4.31 -24.56
CA ALA A 105 1.10 -5.14 -25.03
C ALA A 105 2.14 -4.31 -25.79
N GLU A 106 1.72 -3.37 -26.65
CA GLU A 106 2.61 -2.43 -27.33
C GLU A 106 3.35 -1.53 -26.34
N THR A 107 2.65 -1.00 -25.34
CA THR A 107 3.24 -0.15 -24.29
C THR A 107 4.31 -0.92 -23.51
N PHE A 108 3.98 -2.14 -23.10
CA PHE A 108 4.93 -3.03 -22.40
C PHE A 108 6.12 -3.39 -23.30
N SER A 109 5.87 -3.74 -24.56
CA SER A 109 6.89 -4.09 -25.55
C SER A 109 7.86 -2.93 -25.80
N ALA A 110 7.35 -1.71 -25.94
CA ALA A 110 8.18 -0.51 -26.10
C ALA A 110 9.08 -0.26 -24.87
N GLY A 111 8.54 -0.43 -23.66
CA GLY A 111 9.30 -0.34 -22.42
C GLY A 111 10.37 -1.44 -22.30
N ALA A 112 10.01 -2.68 -22.61
CA ALA A 112 10.93 -3.81 -22.64
C ALA A 112 12.04 -3.64 -23.69
N MET A 113 11.73 -3.06 -24.86
CA MET A 113 12.70 -2.76 -25.89
C MET A 113 13.67 -1.65 -25.45
N ARG A 114 13.18 -0.59 -24.80
CA ARG A 114 14.04 0.43 -24.18
C ARG A 114 15.00 -0.18 -23.16
N LEU A 115 14.50 -1.08 -22.31
CA LEU A 115 15.34 -1.81 -21.34
C LEU A 115 16.38 -2.68 -22.05
N PHE A 116 15.97 -3.42 -23.09
CA PHE A 116 16.87 -4.26 -23.89
C PHE A 116 17.97 -3.42 -24.56
N GLU A 117 17.65 -2.28 -25.15
CA GLU A 117 18.64 -1.39 -25.76
C GLU A 117 19.64 -0.85 -24.76
N ASN A 118 19.18 -0.46 -23.56
CA ASN A 118 20.05 -0.03 -22.47
C ASN A 118 20.98 -1.16 -22.01
N VAL A 119 20.45 -2.38 -21.82
CA VAL A 119 21.24 -3.57 -21.48
C VAL A 119 22.25 -3.88 -22.58
N ARG A 120 21.87 -3.82 -23.86
CA ARG A 120 22.77 -4.03 -25.00
C ARG A 120 23.90 -3.01 -25.02
N LYS A 121 23.59 -1.72 -24.82
CA LYS A 121 24.61 -0.65 -24.72
C LYS A 121 25.58 -0.93 -23.57
N THR A 122 25.05 -1.31 -22.41
CA THR A 122 25.84 -1.63 -21.22
C THR A 122 26.75 -2.84 -21.44
N LEU A 123 26.21 -3.94 -21.98
CA LEU A 123 26.98 -5.14 -22.33
C LEU A 123 28.06 -4.85 -23.37
N THR A 124 27.77 -4.00 -24.35
CA THR A 124 28.75 -3.59 -25.37
C THR A 124 29.89 -2.80 -24.72
N ALA A 125 29.58 -1.86 -23.82
CA ALA A 125 30.57 -1.06 -23.12
C ALA A 125 31.45 -1.92 -22.18
N THR A 126 30.86 -2.84 -21.42
CA THR A 126 31.60 -3.75 -20.55
C THR A 126 32.44 -4.74 -21.35
N SER A 127 31.92 -5.23 -22.49
CA SER A 127 32.69 -6.10 -23.40
C SER A 127 33.90 -5.38 -23.99
N LEU A 128 33.74 -4.12 -24.42
CA LEU A 128 34.84 -3.32 -24.95
C LEU A 128 35.92 -3.08 -23.89
N LEU A 129 35.53 -2.85 -22.64
CA LEU A 129 36.46 -2.75 -21.51
C LEU A 129 37.17 -4.08 -21.24
N GLY A 130 36.43 -5.19 -21.24
CA GLY A 130 37.00 -6.53 -21.09
C GLY A 130 38.03 -6.84 -22.18
N MET A 131 37.68 -6.56 -23.44
CA MET A 131 38.59 -6.71 -24.59
C MET A 131 39.84 -5.83 -24.44
N SER A 132 39.68 -4.57 -24.03
CA SER A 132 40.80 -3.66 -23.77
C SER A 132 41.72 -4.19 -22.67
N GLY A 133 41.12 -4.81 -21.64
CA GLY A 133 41.85 -5.48 -20.57
C GLY A 133 42.63 -6.71 -21.02
N THR A 134 42.03 -7.56 -21.85
CA THR A 134 42.70 -8.72 -22.45
C THR A 134 43.86 -8.28 -23.35
N LEU A 135 43.67 -7.23 -24.15
CA LEU A 135 44.72 -6.65 -24.98
C LEU A 135 45.87 -6.10 -24.12
N LEU A 136 45.56 -5.39 -23.03
CA LEU A 136 46.56 -4.93 -22.08
C LEU A 136 47.38 -6.09 -21.52
N MET A 137 46.71 -7.15 -21.05
CA MET A 137 47.37 -8.34 -20.54
C MET A 137 48.29 -8.95 -21.59
N GLY A 138 47.85 -9.04 -22.85
CA GLY A 138 48.70 -9.50 -23.96
C GLY A 138 49.96 -8.65 -24.14
N VAL A 139 49.82 -7.31 -24.17
CA VAL A 139 50.96 -6.39 -24.31
C VAL A 139 51.92 -6.48 -23.12
N VAL A 140 51.38 -6.56 -21.91
CA VAL A 140 52.15 -6.72 -20.67
C VAL A 140 52.88 -8.07 -20.67
N SER A 141 52.22 -9.17 -21.04
CA SER A 141 52.84 -10.49 -21.14
C SER A 141 53.97 -10.52 -22.18
N ILE A 142 53.78 -9.92 -23.37
CA ILE A 142 54.84 -9.82 -24.40
C ILE A 142 56.04 -9.04 -23.86
N THR A 143 55.77 -7.92 -23.18
CA THR A 143 56.81 -7.07 -22.58
C THR A 143 57.59 -7.83 -21.51
N VAL A 144 56.88 -8.48 -20.59
CA VAL A 144 57.49 -9.28 -19.51
C VAL A 144 58.29 -10.44 -20.08
N MET A 145 57.77 -11.15 -21.08
CA MET A 145 58.45 -12.30 -21.67
C MET A 145 59.69 -11.90 -22.49
N THR A 146 59.63 -10.77 -23.20
CA THR A 146 60.75 -10.28 -24.00
C THR A 146 61.84 -9.68 -23.12
N VAL A 147 61.48 -8.73 -22.25
CA VAL A 147 62.43 -8.04 -21.38
C VAL A 147 62.93 -8.97 -20.27
N GLY A 148 62.04 -9.71 -19.62
CA GLY A 148 62.39 -10.71 -18.61
C GLY A 148 63.22 -11.85 -19.19
N GLY A 149 62.88 -12.34 -20.39
CA GLY A 149 63.67 -13.34 -21.09
C GLY A 149 65.11 -12.87 -21.39
N GLN A 150 65.26 -11.63 -21.86
CA GLN A 150 66.59 -11.03 -22.05
C GLN A 150 67.37 -10.90 -20.73
N MET A 151 66.71 -10.51 -19.65
CA MET A 151 67.33 -10.42 -18.32
C MET A 151 67.79 -11.78 -17.78
N ILE A 152 67.06 -12.86 -18.07
CA ILE A 152 67.48 -14.22 -17.74
C ILE A 152 68.73 -14.61 -18.52
N VAL A 153 68.77 -14.35 -19.84
CA VAL A 153 69.94 -14.66 -20.68
C VAL A 153 71.17 -13.87 -20.23
N GLN A 154 71.00 -12.64 -19.76
CA GLN A 154 72.06 -11.79 -19.23
C GLN A 154 72.47 -12.14 -17.78
N GLY A 155 71.80 -13.10 -17.13
CA GLY A 155 72.05 -13.49 -15.74
C GLY A 155 71.57 -12.49 -14.68
N ALA A 156 70.78 -11.50 -15.07
CA ALA A 156 70.23 -10.46 -14.18
C ALA A 156 68.95 -10.89 -13.44
N MET A 157 68.33 -12.01 -13.85
CA MET A 157 67.13 -12.58 -13.25
C MET A 157 67.15 -14.12 -13.36
N THR A 158 66.67 -14.81 -12.34
CA THR A 158 66.53 -16.28 -12.36
C THR A 158 65.18 -16.71 -12.96
N MET A 159 65.10 -17.95 -13.43
CA MET A 159 63.85 -18.53 -13.93
C MET A 159 62.76 -18.59 -12.84
N GLY A 160 63.15 -18.85 -11.59
CA GLY A 160 62.23 -18.85 -10.45
C GLY A 160 61.65 -17.46 -10.18
N GLU A 161 62.49 -16.42 -10.20
CA GLU A 161 62.05 -15.02 -10.07
C GLU A 161 61.11 -14.62 -11.21
N PHE A 162 61.36 -15.06 -12.44
CA PHE A 162 60.49 -14.78 -13.58
C PHE A 162 59.09 -15.40 -13.44
N ILE A 163 59.01 -16.65 -12.99
CA ILE A 163 57.73 -17.32 -12.73
C ILE A 163 56.99 -16.61 -11.59
N ALA A 164 57.70 -16.32 -10.49
CA ALA A 164 57.13 -15.58 -9.35
C ALA A 164 56.62 -14.19 -9.78
N TYR A 165 57.38 -13.48 -10.60
CA TYR A 165 57.01 -12.18 -11.15
C TYR A 165 55.70 -12.27 -11.95
N THR A 166 55.57 -13.27 -12.83
CA THR A 166 54.36 -13.46 -13.65
C THR A 166 53.13 -13.75 -12.77
N LEU A 167 53.28 -14.55 -11.72
CA LEU A 167 52.19 -14.84 -10.77
C LEU A 167 51.78 -13.59 -9.97
N TYR A 168 52.75 -12.86 -9.41
CA TYR A 168 52.49 -11.64 -8.64
C TYR A 168 51.93 -10.50 -9.50
N LEU A 169 52.30 -10.44 -10.79
CA LEU A 169 51.72 -9.49 -11.72
C LEU A 169 50.22 -9.72 -11.92
N GLY A 170 49.78 -10.99 -11.98
CA GLY A 170 48.35 -11.32 -12.00
C GLY A 170 47.60 -10.79 -10.77
N LEU A 171 48.20 -10.92 -9.59
CA LEU A 171 47.64 -10.40 -8.33
C LEU A 171 47.61 -8.87 -8.27
N LEU A 172 48.57 -8.18 -8.89
CA LEU A 172 48.58 -6.72 -9.00
C LEU A 172 47.46 -6.19 -9.91
N VAL A 173 47.19 -6.89 -11.01
CA VAL A 173 46.23 -6.45 -12.04
C VAL A 173 44.79 -6.80 -11.68
N ALA A 174 44.54 -7.92 -11.00
CA ALA A 174 43.17 -8.41 -10.73
C ALA A 174 42.24 -7.36 -10.04
N PRO A 175 42.68 -6.60 -9.03
CA PRO A 175 41.83 -5.59 -8.38
C PRO A 175 41.43 -4.43 -9.29
N VAL A 176 42.23 -4.11 -10.33
CA VAL A 176 41.93 -3.04 -11.30
C VAL A 176 40.62 -3.33 -12.05
N PHE A 177 40.34 -4.61 -12.32
CA PHE A 177 39.09 -5.03 -12.96
C PHE A 177 37.90 -5.06 -11.99
N GLN A 178 38.14 -5.33 -10.70
CA GLN A 178 37.08 -5.39 -9.68
C GLN A 178 36.53 -4.01 -9.32
N ILE A 179 37.37 -2.96 -9.34
CA ILE A 179 36.97 -1.57 -9.01
C ILE A 179 35.76 -1.09 -9.85
N VAL A 180 35.63 -1.54 -11.10
CA VAL A 180 34.51 -1.17 -11.98
C VAL A 180 33.16 -1.65 -11.42
N GLY A 181 33.11 -2.86 -10.86
CA GLY A 181 31.90 -3.42 -10.25
C GLY A 181 31.57 -2.76 -8.91
N ILE A 182 32.60 -2.48 -8.10
CA ILE A 182 32.44 -1.91 -6.75
C ILE A 182 31.93 -0.46 -6.82
N GLY A 183 32.37 0.35 -7.79
CA GLY A 183 31.92 1.73 -7.92
C GLY A 183 30.40 1.87 -8.10
N SER A 184 29.77 0.94 -8.81
CA SER A 184 28.30 0.90 -8.94
C SER A 184 27.63 0.54 -7.61
N GLN A 185 28.16 -0.46 -6.91
CA GLN A 185 27.64 -0.89 -5.60
C GLN A 185 27.74 0.22 -4.55
N ILE A 186 28.84 0.98 -4.54
CA ILE A 186 29.02 2.13 -3.65
C ILE A 186 27.92 3.18 -3.89
N THR A 187 27.66 3.53 -5.15
CA THR A 187 26.66 4.55 -5.47
C THR A 187 25.25 4.10 -5.11
N GLU A 188 24.92 2.84 -5.41
CA GLU A 188 23.62 2.25 -5.07
C GLU A 188 23.41 2.17 -3.56
N ALA A 189 24.44 1.75 -2.82
CA ALA A 189 24.40 1.68 -1.36
C ALA A 189 24.25 3.07 -0.72
N PHE A 190 24.95 4.10 -1.19
CA PHE A 190 24.77 5.46 -0.66
C PHE A 190 23.36 6.00 -0.94
N ALA A 191 22.85 5.82 -2.16
CA ALA A 191 21.49 6.23 -2.48
C ALA A 191 20.45 5.47 -1.64
N GLY A 192 20.70 4.19 -1.37
CA GLY A 192 19.86 3.38 -0.47
C GLY A 192 19.95 3.81 0.98
N LEU A 193 21.16 4.14 1.47
CA LEU A 193 21.37 4.67 2.82
C LEU A 193 20.60 5.97 3.04
N ASP A 194 20.65 6.91 2.09
CA ASP A 194 19.93 8.19 2.19
C ASP A 194 18.42 7.95 2.38
N ARG A 195 17.83 7.06 1.57
CA ARG A 195 16.39 6.71 1.65
C ARG A 195 16.04 5.94 2.92
N MET A 196 16.92 5.07 3.40
CA MET A 196 16.70 4.35 4.66
C MET A 196 16.82 5.30 5.86
N GLN A 197 17.76 6.24 5.83
CA GLN A 197 17.89 7.27 6.87
C GLN A 197 16.66 8.17 6.93
N GLU A 198 16.08 8.55 5.79
CA GLU A 198 14.80 9.27 5.73
C GLU A 198 13.71 8.51 6.51
N VAL A 199 13.54 7.21 6.26
CA VAL A 199 12.53 6.37 6.95
C VAL A 199 12.86 6.17 8.44
N LEU A 200 14.13 6.02 8.80
CA LEU A 200 14.57 5.83 10.18
C LEU A 200 14.53 7.13 11.01
N ALA A 201 14.61 8.28 10.35
CA ALA A 201 14.52 9.59 10.99
C ALA A 201 13.07 9.99 11.29
N GLU A 202 12.09 9.37 10.64
CA GLU A 202 10.68 9.59 10.95
C GLU A 202 10.39 9.18 12.40
N THR A 203 9.77 10.11 13.15
CA THR A 203 9.43 9.88 14.55
C THR A 203 8.13 9.07 14.62
N PRO A 204 8.08 7.92 15.31
CA PRO A 204 6.84 7.17 15.48
C PRO A 204 5.76 8.01 16.17
N GLU A 205 4.51 7.92 15.71
CA GLU A 205 3.39 8.75 16.19
C GLU A 205 3.17 8.71 17.72
N ASP A 206 3.49 7.58 18.35
CA ASP A 206 3.29 7.35 19.79
C ASP A 206 4.47 7.86 20.65
N VAL A 207 5.61 8.19 20.03
CA VAL A 207 6.84 8.64 20.72
C VAL A 207 6.90 10.17 20.85
N ASP A 208 5.82 10.86 20.45
CA ASP A 208 5.69 12.30 20.61
C ASP A 208 5.83 12.73 22.09
N PRO A 209 6.77 13.62 22.45
CA PRO A 209 6.96 14.09 23.83
C PRO A 209 5.73 14.74 24.47
N GLN A 210 4.77 15.20 23.69
CA GLN A 210 3.51 15.77 24.19
C GLN A 210 2.54 14.69 24.70
N ARG A 211 2.73 13.42 24.29
CA ARG A 211 1.89 12.29 24.71
C ARG A 211 2.29 11.74 26.08
N VAL A 212 1.99 12.49 27.13
CA VAL A 212 2.37 12.18 28.52
C VAL A 212 1.29 11.42 29.29
N HIS A 213 0.04 11.47 28.86
CA HIS A 213 -1.09 10.87 29.58
C HIS A 213 -1.37 9.44 29.09
N ARG A 214 -1.80 8.57 30.00
CA ARG A 214 -2.34 7.23 29.68
C ARG A 214 -3.79 7.15 30.10
N LEU A 215 -4.61 6.52 29.27
CA LEU A 215 -6.02 6.25 29.56
C LEU A 215 -6.22 4.75 29.82
N ASP A 216 -6.17 4.35 31.09
CA ASP A 216 -6.30 2.93 31.47
C ASP A 216 -7.75 2.45 31.44
N GLU A 217 -8.67 3.28 31.96
CA GLU A 217 -10.11 3.09 31.90
C GLU A 217 -10.77 4.33 31.32
N ILE A 218 -11.70 4.14 30.37
CA ILE A 218 -12.50 5.22 29.80
C ILE A 218 -13.99 4.87 29.84
N GLN A 219 -14.81 5.87 30.15
CA GLN A 219 -16.27 5.82 30.00
C GLN A 219 -16.68 6.03 28.54
N GLY A 220 -15.86 6.74 27.77
CA GLY A 220 -16.07 6.97 26.34
C GLY A 220 -16.82 8.27 26.05
N HIS A 221 -16.75 9.26 26.93
CA HIS A 221 -17.20 10.62 26.63
C HIS A 221 -16.23 11.25 25.64
N ALA A 222 -16.76 11.83 24.55
CA ALA A 222 -15.95 12.47 23.52
C ALA A 222 -16.48 13.88 23.23
N LEU A 223 -15.60 14.87 23.30
CA LEU A 223 -15.92 16.28 23.10
C LEU A 223 -14.98 16.89 22.06
N PHE A 224 -15.56 17.55 21.07
CA PHE A 224 -14.84 18.41 20.13
C PHE A 224 -15.11 19.85 20.54
N ASP A 225 -14.05 20.63 20.71
CA ASP A 225 -14.10 22.03 21.11
C ASP A 225 -13.44 22.89 20.03
N GLU A 226 -14.27 23.60 19.26
CA GLU A 226 -13.90 24.56 18.21
C GLU A 226 -12.85 24.01 17.22
N VAL A 227 -13.02 22.75 16.82
CA VAL A 227 -12.01 22.02 16.05
C VAL A 227 -11.95 22.48 14.60
N ASN A 228 -10.75 22.84 14.16
CA ASN A 228 -10.43 23.12 12.76
C ASN A 228 -9.31 22.18 12.28
N PHE A 229 -9.36 21.79 11.01
CA PHE A 229 -8.39 20.86 10.44
C PHE A 229 -8.13 21.10 8.95
N TYR A 230 -6.87 20.98 8.55
CA TYR A 230 -6.43 20.88 7.16
C TYR A 230 -5.36 19.80 6.97
N TYR A 231 -5.39 19.08 5.86
CA TYR A 231 -4.30 18.16 5.48
C TYR A 231 -3.11 18.91 4.87
N GLU A 232 -3.39 19.95 4.09
CA GLU A 232 -2.41 20.82 3.46
C GLU A 232 -2.71 22.26 3.85
N GLU A 233 -1.68 23.04 4.16
CA GLU A 233 -1.85 24.45 4.48
C GLU A 233 -2.64 25.19 3.37
N GLY A 234 -3.61 26.00 3.79
CA GLY A 234 -4.49 26.74 2.88
C GLY A 234 -5.68 25.96 2.33
N LYS A 235 -5.84 24.68 2.65
CA LYS A 235 -7.01 23.85 2.27
C LYS A 235 -7.74 23.30 3.50
N PRO A 236 -8.52 24.14 4.21
CA PRO A 236 -9.28 23.68 5.37
C PRO A 236 -10.38 22.70 4.97
N VAL A 237 -10.53 21.66 5.80
CA VAL A 237 -11.48 20.56 5.63
C VAL A 237 -12.55 20.56 6.72
N LEU A 238 -12.16 20.90 7.96
CA LEU A 238 -13.09 21.07 9.08
C LEU A 238 -13.00 22.50 9.60
N HIS A 239 -14.16 23.06 9.93
CA HIS A 239 -14.33 24.43 10.37
C HIS A 239 -15.20 24.48 11.63
N ASP A 240 -14.62 24.96 12.72
CA ASP A 240 -15.33 25.26 13.96
C ASP A 240 -16.29 24.13 14.41
N ILE A 241 -15.74 22.90 14.46
CA ILE A 241 -16.50 21.71 14.81
C ILE A 241 -16.57 21.61 16.34
N SER A 242 -17.76 21.83 16.88
CA SER A 242 -18.07 21.62 18.29
C SER A 242 -19.19 20.60 18.45
N LEU A 243 -18.91 19.48 19.11
CA LEU A 243 -19.87 18.41 19.36
C LEU A 243 -19.53 17.65 20.64
N GLU A 244 -20.56 17.09 21.26
CA GLU A 244 -20.43 16.22 22.42
C GLU A 244 -21.11 14.89 22.14
N SER A 245 -20.43 13.79 22.47
CA SER A 245 -20.94 12.42 22.41
C SER A 245 -20.86 11.79 23.80
N VAL A 246 -22.03 11.48 24.35
CA VAL A 246 -22.18 10.98 25.73
C VAL A 246 -21.90 9.47 25.77
N PRO A 247 -21.30 8.94 26.85
CA PRO A 247 -21.08 7.50 27.02
C PRO A 247 -22.29 6.64 26.66
N GLY A 248 -22.08 5.66 25.77
CA GLY A 248 -23.11 4.69 25.38
C GLY A 248 -24.14 5.18 24.36
N THR A 249 -23.98 6.40 23.84
CA THR A 249 -24.87 6.94 22.79
C THR A 249 -24.29 6.72 21.39
N VAL A 250 -25.19 6.76 20.40
CA VAL A 250 -24.87 6.63 18.98
C VAL A 250 -24.95 8.00 18.31
N THR A 251 -23.81 8.49 17.82
CA THR A 251 -23.71 9.70 17.01
C THR A 251 -23.55 9.32 15.52
N ALA A 252 -24.56 9.64 14.71
CA ALA A 252 -24.55 9.43 13.26
C ALA A 252 -24.08 10.69 12.51
N LEU A 253 -23.14 10.51 11.60
CA LEU A 253 -22.63 11.53 10.69
C LEU A 253 -23.29 11.37 9.32
N VAL A 254 -23.99 12.40 8.86
CA VAL A 254 -24.75 12.41 7.59
C VAL A 254 -24.31 13.60 6.74
N GLY A 255 -24.18 13.43 5.44
CA GLY A 255 -23.85 14.51 4.53
C GLY A 255 -23.23 14.02 3.22
N PRO A 256 -23.08 14.89 2.20
CA PRO A 256 -22.50 14.52 0.90
C PRO A 256 -21.04 14.06 1.02
N SER A 257 -20.53 13.38 0.01
CA SER A 257 -19.09 13.06 -0.07
C SER A 257 -18.27 14.36 -0.03
N GLY A 258 -17.12 14.34 0.65
CA GLY A 258 -16.29 15.54 0.85
C GLY A 258 -16.74 16.49 1.96
N SER A 259 -17.80 16.19 2.71
CA SER A 259 -18.27 17.06 3.81
C SER A 259 -17.43 17.04 5.10
N GLY A 260 -16.35 16.25 5.16
CA GLY A 260 -15.46 16.15 6.32
C GLY A 260 -15.76 15.01 7.30
N LYS A 261 -16.75 14.14 7.06
CA LYS A 261 -17.11 13.01 7.94
C LYS A 261 -15.93 12.09 8.26
N SER A 262 -15.22 11.61 7.24
CA SER A 262 -14.08 10.70 7.41
C SER A 262 -12.90 11.39 8.13
N THR A 263 -12.74 12.71 7.94
CA THR A 263 -11.74 13.50 8.66
C THR A 263 -12.09 13.61 10.14
N LEU A 264 -13.36 13.87 10.47
CA LEU A 264 -13.84 13.88 11.86
C LEU A 264 -13.61 12.52 12.53
N ILE A 265 -13.95 11.43 11.84
CA ILE A 265 -13.64 10.07 12.30
C ILE A 265 -12.14 9.85 12.49
N GLY A 266 -11.29 10.35 11.58
CA GLY A 266 -9.84 10.29 11.71
C GLY A 266 -9.31 11.00 12.96
N LEU A 267 -9.94 12.11 13.37
CA LEU A 267 -9.63 12.80 14.62
C LEU A 267 -10.06 11.99 15.85
N VAL A 268 -11.26 11.40 15.85
CA VAL A 268 -11.67 10.47 16.94
C VAL A 268 -10.72 9.27 17.03
N ALA A 269 -10.28 8.73 15.89
CA ALA A 269 -9.36 7.59 15.84
C ALA A 269 -7.91 7.96 16.21
N ALA A 270 -7.63 9.24 16.47
CA ALA A 270 -6.29 9.79 16.65
C ALA A 270 -5.33 9.43 15.50
N PHE A 271 -5.82 9.37 14.25
CA PHE A 271 -4.99 9.28 13.04
C PHE A 271 -4.46 10.66 12.60
N ALA A 272 -5.06 11.73 13.09
CA ALA A 272 -4.59 13.09 12.91
C ALA A 272 -4.82 13.90 14.19
N LYS A 273 -4.10 15.02 14.31
CA LYS A 273 -4.32 16.02 15.36
C LYS A 273 -5.08 17.20 14.76
N PRO A 274 -6.01 17.83 15.51
CA PRO A 274 -6.63 19.07 15.07
C PRO A 274 -5.56 20.14 14.86
N THR A 275 -5.78 21.05 13.89
CA THR A 275 -4.86 22.17 13.67
C THR A 275 -5.10 23.30 14.68
N SER A 276 -6.36 23.53 15.03
CA SER A 276 -6.76 24.37 16.16
C SER A 276 -8.02 23.81 16.82
N GLY A 277 -8.29 24.25 18.04
CA GLY A 277 -9.25 23.59 18.93
C GLY A 277 -8.68 22.29 19.52
N ALA A 278 -9.52 21.52 20.19
CA ALA A 278 -9.08 20.28 20.85
C ALA A 278 -10.15 19.19 20.80
N VAL A 279 -9.69 17.94 20.86
CA VAL A 279 -10.56 16.76 20.98
C VAL A 279 -10.27 16.12 22.33
N TYR A 280 -11.28 16.05 23.18
CA TYR A 280 -11.18 15.48 24.52
C TYR A 280 -11.84 14.11 24.58
N VAL A 281 -11.21 13.18 25.29
CA VAL A 281 -11.80 11.91 25.69
C VAL A 281 -11.80 11.84 27.22
N ASP A 282 -12.98 11.71 27.83
CA ASP A 282 -13.19 11.77 29.29
C ASP A 282 -12.50 12.98 29.94
N GLY A 283 -12.51 14.13 29.25
CA GLY A 283 -11.91 15.38 29.73
C GLY A 283 -10.40 15.52 29.53
N VAL A 284 -9.73 14.53 28.91
CA VAL A 284 -8.29 14.58 28.60
C VAL A 284 -8.11 14.87 27.11
N ASP A 285 -7.24 15.83 26.77
CA ASP A 285 -6.92 16.17 25.38
C ASP A 285 -6.22 14.99 24.70
N LEU A 286 -6.84 14.47 23.65
CA LEU A 286 -6.39 13.30 22.88
C LEU A 286 -5.03 13.53 22.20
N SER A 287 -4.63 14.78 21.96
CA SER A 287 -3.31 15.12 21.44
C SER A 287 -2.17 14.82 22.42
N THR A 288 -2.50 14.75 23.72
CA THR A 288 -1.58 14.53 24.84
C THR A 288 -1.62 13.11 25.41
N VAL A 289 -2.47 12.24 24.86
CA VAL A 289 -2.65 10.85 25.30
C VAL A 289 -1.76 9.91 24.49
N ARG A 290 -1.17 8.90 25.13
CA ARG A 290 -0.46 7.83 24.44
C ARG A 290 -1.42 6.95 23.63
N LEU A 291 -1.12 6.77 22.35
CA LEU A 291 -1.94 6.08 21.36
C LEU A 291 -2.11 4.60 21.69
N ASP A 292 -1.10 3.94 22.27
CA ASP A 292 -1.19 2.55 22.73
C ASP A 292 -2.32 2.37 23.75
N SER A 293 -2.41 3.28 24.73
CA SER A 293 -3.45 3.26 25.75
C SER A 293 -4.85 3.54 25.17
N TYR A 294 -4.96 4.54 24.29
CA TYR A 294 -6.24 4.93 23.69
C TYR A 294 -6.76 3.94 22.65
N ARG A 295 -5.94 3.55 21.67
CA ARG A 295 -6.35 2.67 20.56
C ARG A 295 -6.69 1.25 21.05
N SER A 296 -6.19 0.83 22.22
CA SER A 296 -6.64 -0.40 22.89
C SER A 296 -8.11 -0.38 23.32
N LYS A 297 -8.72 0.81 23.46
CA LYS A 297 -10.13 1.01 23.84
C LYS A 297 -11.00 1.41 22.64
N LEU A 298 -10.42 1.49 21.46
CA LEU A 298 -11.06 1.92 20.23
C LEU A 298 -11.35 0.70 19.35
N GLY A 299 -12.59 0.57 18.89
CA GLY A 299 -12.96 -0.38 17.85
C GLY A 299 -13.21 0.36 16.55
N VAL A 300 -12.70 -0.18 15.44
CA VAL A 300 -12.91 0.41 14.12
C VAL A 300 -13.39 -0.68 13.16
N VAL A 301 -14.52 -0.43 12.53
CA VAL A 301 -15.03 -1.23 11.41
C VAL A 301 -15.14 -0.30 10.21
N LEU A 302 -14.21 -0.44 9.26
CA LEU A 302 -14.13 0.38 8.06
C LEU A 302 -14.99 -0.20 6.93
N GLN A 303 -15.30 0.64 5.94
CA GLN A 303 -16.02 0.23 4.73
C GLN A 303 -15.28 -0.89 3.98
N ASP A 304 -13.97 -0.71 3.74
CA ASP A 304 -13.10 -1.76 3.23
C ASP A 304 -12.66 -2.69 4.36
N ASN A 305 -13.40 -3.79 4.53
CA ASN A 305 -13.11 -4.83 5.52
C ASN A 305 -11.83 -5.59 5.16
N PHE A 306 -10.68 -5.02 5.51
CA PHE A 306 -9.37 -5.62 5.29
C PHE A 306 -9.11 -6.78 6.25
N LEU A 307 -8.81 -7.94 5.66
CA LEU A 307 -8.39 -9.13 6.37
C LEU A 307 -6.95 -9.49 5.97
N PHE A 308 -6.15 -9.87 6.96
CA PHE A 308 -4.79 -10.34 6.73
C PHE A 308 -4.83 -11.76 6.15
N ASP A 309 -3.79 -12.12 5.40
CA ASP A 309 -3.58 -13.51 5.03
C ASP A 309 -3.41 -14.37 6.30
N GLY A 310 -3.99 -15.57 6.27
CA GLY A 310 -4.14 -16.43 7.44
C GLY A 310 -5.53 -17.03 7.57
N THR A 311 -5.87 -17.48 8.76
CA THR A 311 -7.14 -18.14 9.09
C THR A 311 -8.21 -17.15 9.55
N ILE A 312 -9.48 -17.60 9.56
CA ILE A 312 -10.59 -16.84 10.17
C ILE A 312 -10.26 -16.55 11.65
N ARG A 313 -9.78 -17.56 12.40
CA ARG A 313 -9.42 -17.43 13.81
C ARG A 313 -8.36 -16.36 14.06
N GLU A 314 -7.28 -16.36 13.30
CA GLU A 314 -6.20 -15.38 13.42
C GLU A 314 -6.70 -13.96 13.12
N ASN A 315 -7.57 -13.81 12.14
CA ASN A 315 -8.17 -12.52 11.82
C ASN A 315 -9.09 -12.00 12.91
N ILE A 316 -9.78 -12.86 13.67
CA ILE A 316 -10.58 -12.44 14.83
C ILE A 316 -9.66 -12.08 16.01
N LEU A 317 -8.65 -12.91 16.29
CA LEU A 317 -7.65 -12.69 17.35
C LEU A 317 -6.84 -11.41 17.19
N PHE A 318 -6.79 -10.83 16.00
CA PHE A 318 -6.12 -9.56 15.76
C PHE A 318 -6.60 -8.44 16.70
N GLY A 319 -7.87 -8.47 17.15
CA GLY A 319 -8.41 -7.49 18.10
C GLY A 319 -7.93 -7.68 19.55
N GLN A 320 -7.58 -8.91 19.93
CA GLN A 320 -7.04 -9.26 21.25
C GLN A 320 -6.24 -10.57 21.14
N PRO A 321 -4.90 -10.49 20.91
CA PRO A 321 -4.07 -11.65 20.60
C PRO A 321 -4.07 -12.74 21.68
N ASP A 322 -4.21 -12.33 22.95
CA ASP A 322 -4.17 -13.22 24.11
C ASP A 322 -5.54 -13.84 24.47
N ALA A 323 -6.58 -13.60 23.64
CA ALA A 323 -7.92 -14.12 23.94
C ALA A 323 -7.99 -15.65 23.84
N SER A 324 -8.75 -16.24 24.75
CA SER A 324 -9.02 -17.67 24.78
C SER A 324 -9.84 -18.13 23.57
N GLY A 325 -9.77 -19.43 23.25
CA GLY A 325 -10.59 -20.01 22.18
C GLY A 325 -12.09 -19.79 22.39
N GLU A 326 -12.56 -19.85 23.64
CA GLU A 326 -13.97 -19.62 23.98
C GLU A 326 -14.41 -18.18 23.74
N GLU A 327 -13.54 -17.20 23.99
CA GLU A 327 -13.82 -15.78 23.71
C GLU A 327 -13.90 -15.52 22.21
N VAL A 328 -12.98 -16.11 21.43
CA VAL A 328 -13.02 -16.04 19.96
C VAL A 328 -14.31 -16.64 19.42
N GLU A 329 -14.71 -17.82 19.89
CA GLU A 329 -15.96 -18.45 19.47
C GLU A 329 -17.18 -17.64 19.88
N ARG A 330 -17.17 -17.02 21.06
CA ARG A 330 -18.25 -16.16 21.53
C ARG A 330 -18.39 -14.94 20.62
N ALA A 331 -17.30 -14.25 20.32
CA ALA A 331 -17.29 -13.12 19.40
C ALA A 331 -17.75 -13.53 18.00
N ALA A 332 -17.28 -14.68 17.50
CA ALA A 332 -17.70 -15.24 16.23
C ALA A 332 -19.20 -15.54 16.18
N ARG A 333 -19.78 -16.12 17.23
CA ARG A 333 -21.23 -16.39 17.32
C ARG A 333 -22.06 -15.11 17.34
N ILE A 334 -21.63 -14.09 18.08
CA ILE A 334 -22.33 -12.79 18.13
C ILE A 334 -22.32 -12.13 16.74
N ALA A 335 -21.18 -12.17 16.05
CA ALA A 335 -21.05 -11.66 14.68
C ALA A 335 -21.61 -12.60 13.59
N ARG A 336 -22.18 -13.75 13.97
CA ARG A 336 -22.70 -14.77 13.05
C ARG A 336 -21.66 -15.35 12.09
N VAL A 337 -20.38 -15.39 12.46
CA VAL A 337 -19.30 -15.99 11.65
C VAL A 337 -19.40 -17.52 11.64
N ASP A 338 -19.91 -18.11 12.72
CA ASP A 338 -20.19 -19.54 12.88
C ASP A 338 -21.04 -20.11 11.73
N GLU A 339 -22.01 -19.32 11.25
CA GLU A 339 -22.94 -19.69 10.16
C GLU A 339 -22.24 -20.15 8.88
N PHE A 340 -21.07 -19.59 8.53
CA PHE A 340 -20.31 -20.04 7.36
C PHE A 340 -19.01 -20.75 7.74
N ALA A 341 -18.34 -20.34 8.81
CA ALA A 341 -17.07 -20.94 9.21
C ALA A 341 -17.25 -22.44 9.50
N LEU A 342 -18.32 -22.85 10.18
CA LEU A 342 -18.56 -24.27 10.53
C LEU A 342 -18.91 -25.15 9.32
N ARG A 343 -19.31 -24.57 8.19
CA ARG A 343 -19.55 -25.30 6.93
C ARG A 343 -18.29 -25.46 6.09
N MET A 344 -17.21 -24.77 6.43
CA MET A 344 -15.90 -24.92 5.78
C MET A 344 -15.15 -26.12 6.34
N GLU A 345 -14.33 -26.75 5.50
CA GLU A 345 -13.59 -27.97 5.84
C GLU A 345 -12.79 -27.87 7.15
N ASN A 346 -12.18 -26.71 7.42
CA ASN A 346 -11.34 -26.48 8.60
C ASN A 346 -11.99 -25.57 9.65
N GLY A 347 -13.30 -25.32 9.58
CA GLY A 347 -13.97 -24.45 10.55
C GLY A 347 -13.37 -23.03 10.56
N TYR A 348 -13.13 -22.52 11.77
CA TYR A 348 -12.38 -21.27 12.01
C TYR A 348 -10.89 -21.32 11.59
N GLY A 349 -10.33 -22.52 11.41
CA GLY A 349 -8.97 -22.73 10.91
C GLY A 349 -8.85 -22.61 9.39
N THR A 350 -9.93 -22.24 8.68
CA THR A 350 -9.90 -22.09 7.23
C THR A 350 -9.05 -20.89 6.82
N ILE A 351 -8.06 -21.11 5.95
CA ILE A 351 -7.19 -20.08 5.38
C ILE A 351 -7.95 -19.29 4.33
N ILE A 352 -8.13 -17.98 4.55
CA ILE A 352 -8.97 -17.10 3.72
C ILE A 352 -8.20 -16.38 2.60
N GLY A 353 -6.87 -16.44 2.61
CA GLY A 353 -6.00 -15.79 1.63
C GLY A 353 -5.84 -14.28 1.85
N GLU A 354 -4.94 -13.65 1.08
CA GLU A 354 -4.74 -12.20 1.11
C GLU A 354 -6.07 -11.45 0.90
N ARG A 355 -6.34 -10.44 1.74
CA ARG A 355 -7.58 -9.66 1.74
C ARG A 355 -8.86 -10.49 1.87
N GLY A 356 -8.77 -11.74 2.34
CA GLY A 356 -9.90 -12.63 2.51
C GLY A 356 -10.60 -12.99 1.21
N VAL A 357 -9.85 -13.17 0.11
CA VAL A 357 -10.38 -13.43 -1.25
C VAL A 357 -11.36 -14.62 -1.32
N LYS A 358 -11.26 -15.59 -0.39
CA LYS A 358 -12.17 -16.75 -0.33
C LYS A 358 -13.51 -16.49 0.34
N LEU A 359 -13.72 -15.30 0.89
CA LEU A 359 -14.95 -14.92 1.58
C LEU A 359 -15.79 -13.97 0.73
N SER A 360 -17.12 -14.03 0.86
CA SER A 360 -18.02 -13.00 0.32
C SER A 360 -17.83 -11.66 1.06
N GLY A 361 -18.33 -10.56 0.49
CA GLY A 361 -18.27 -9.24 1.14
C GLY A 361 -18.87 -9.25 2.55
N GLY A 362 -20.05 -9.86 2.71
CA GLY A 362 -20.73 -9.96 4.00
C GLY A 362 -20.02 -10.89 4.99
N GLN A 363 -19.37 -11.95 4.50
CA GLN A 363 -18.55 -12.80 5.36
C GLN A 363 -17.32 -12.05 5.87
N ARG A 364 -16.61 -11.30 5.01
CA ARG A 364 -15.46 -10.48 5.44
C ARG A 364 -15.87 -9.45 6.50
N GLN A 365 -17.03 -8.83 6.31
CA GLN A 365 -17.60 -7.88 7.26
C GLN A 365 -17.92 -8.49 8.61
N ARG A 366 -18.58 -9.67 8.63
CA ARG A 366 -18.84 -10.41 9.87
C ARG A 366 -17.54 -10.76 10.61
N VAL A 367 -16.47 -11.11 9.91
CA VAL A 367 -15.15 -11.34 10.55
C VAL A 367 -14.58 -10.05 11.15
N ALA A 368 -14.69 -8.91 10.46
CA ALA A 368 -14.26 -7.61 11.00
C ALA A 368 -15.10 -7.20 12.24
N ILE A 369 -16.41 -7.46 12.22
CA ILE A 369 -17.30 -7.25 13.38
C ILE A 369 -16.90 -8.17 14.54
N ALA A 370 -16.62 -9.45 14.28
CA ALA A 370 -16.14 -10.38 15.31
C ALA A 370 -14.83 -9.89 15.94
N ARG A 371 -13.89 -9.39 15.13
CA ARG A 371 -12.63 -8.76 15.61
C ARG A 371 -12.92 -7.57 16.54
N ALA A 372 -13.85 -6.70 16.15
CA ALA A 372 -14.24 -5.55 16.97
C ALA A 372 -14.99 -5.94 18.26
N ILE A 373 -15.82 -6.99 18.22
CA ILE A 373 -16.49 -7.54 19.41
C ILE A 373 -15.46 -8.11 20.39
N LEU A 374 -14.48 -8.86 19.88
CA LEU A 374 -13.42 -9.45 20.70
C LEU A 374 -12.59 -8.37 21.40
N ALA A 375 -12.23 -7.30 20.67
CA ALA A 375 -11.49 -6.17 21.23
C ALA A 375 -12.23 -5.44 22.37
N ASN A 376 -13.55 -5.63 22.50
CA ASN A 376 -14.42 -5.04 23.51
C ASN A 376 -14.15 -3.54 23.80
N PRO A 377 -14.29 -2.68 22.78
CA PRO A 377 -13.92 -1.27 22.87
C PRO A 377 -14.94 -0.47 23.71
N ARG A 378 -14.54 0.73 24.14
CA ARG A 378 -15.40 1.73 24.78
C ARG A 378 -15.90 2.77 23.79
N ILE A 379 -15.09 3.09 22.79
CA ILE A 379 -15.46 3.95 21.66
C ILE A 379 -15.42 3.11 20.39
N LEU A 380 -16.47 3.17 19.59
CA LEU A 380 -16.63 2.41 18.36
C LEU A 380 -16.80 3.36 17.18
N ILE A 381 -16.06 3.08 16.10
CA ILE A 381 -16.17 3.77 14.82
C ILE A 381 -16.71 2.78 13.79
N LEU A 382 -17.81 3.13 13.14
CA LEU A 382 -18.44 2.35 12.09
C LEU A 382 -18.50 3.19 10.81
N ASP A 383 -17.77 2.79 9.78
CA ASP A 383 -17.83 3.41 8.46
C ASP A 383 -18.57 2.49 7.48
N GLU A 384 -19.77 2.90 7.07
CA GLU A 384 -20.56 2.28 5.99
C GLU A 384 -20.64 0.74 6.01
N ALA A 385 -21.01 0.15 7.16
CA ALA A 385 -20.89 -1.29 7.37
C ALA A 385 -21.90 -2.21 6.63
N THR A 386 -22.58 -1.77 5.55
CA THR A 386 -23.62 -2.57 4.84
C THR A 386 -23.84 -2.26 3.35
N SER A 387 -22.94 -1.55 2.66
CA SER A 387 -23.28 -0.91 1.37
C SER A 387 -23.26 -1.77 0.09
N SER A 388 -23.05 -3.08 0.16
CA SER A 388 -23.03 -3.93 -1.05
C SER A 388 -23.31 -5.41 -0.76
N LEU A 389 -24.34 -5.68 0.05
CA LEU A 389 -24.61 -7.01 0.59
C LEU A 389 -25.94 -7.57 0.09
N ASP A 390 -26.01 -8.90 -0.01
CA ASP A 390 -27.26 -9.63 -0.13
C ASP A 390 -28.13 -9.44 1.11
N THR A 391 -29.46 -9.44 0.92
CA THR A 391 -30.46 -9.15 1.96
C THR A 391 -30.35 -10.06 3.19
N GLU A 392 -29.94 -11.33 3.00
CA GLU A 392 -29.77 -12.29 4.09
C GLU A 392 -28.52 -11.98 4.93
N SER A 393 -27.38 -11.72 4.30
CA SER A 393 -26.16 -11.28 4.98
C SER A 393 -26.35 -9.94 5.69
N GLU A 394 -27.14 -9.03 5.12
CA GLU A 394 -27.43 -7.72 5.72
C GLU A 394 -28.12 -7.87 7.09
N ALA A 395 -29.12 -8.76 7.21
CA ALA A 395 -29.82 -8.98 8.48
C ALA A 395 -28.88 -9.52 9.58
N LEU A 396 -28.02 -10.48 9.24
CA LEU A 396 -27.04 -11.04 10.17
C LEU A 396 -26.00 -10.02 10.63
N ILE A 397 -25.56 -9.15 9.71
CA ILE A 397 -24.62 -8.08 10.01
C ILE A 397 -25.26 -7.02 10.91
N GLN A 398 -26.50 -6.62 10.64
CA GLN A 398 -27.22 -5.68 11.49
C GLN A 398 -27.41 -6.22 12.92
N GLN A 399 -27.67 -7.51 13.08
CA GLN A 399 -27.72 -8.15 14.41
C GLN A 399 -26.37 -8.05 15.13
N GLY A 400 -25.26 -8.38 14.45
CA GLY A 400 -23.92 -8.28 15.00
C GLY A 400 -23.53 -6.84 15.37
N LEU A 401 -23.88 -5.87 14.52
CA LEU A 401 -23.65 -4.44 14.78
C LEU A 401 -24.47 -3.93 15.96
N ALA A 402 -25.75 -4.32 16.05
CA ALA A 402 -26.61 -3.93 17.16
C ALA A 402 -26.05 -4.40 18.51
N GLU A 403 -25.56 -5.65 18.59
CA GLU A 403 -24.89 -6.15 19.79
C GLU A 403 -23.54 -5.44 20.04
N LEU A 404 -22.79 -5.15 18.98
CA LEU A 404 -21.53 -4.41 19.08
C LEU A 404 -21.73 -2.95 19.54
N MET A 405 -22.88 -2.33 19.30
CA MET A 405 -23.12 -0.94 19.71
C MET A 405 -23.57 -0.79 21.17
N LYS A 406 -24.10 -1.86 21.80
CA LYS A 406 -24.65 -1.80 23.16
C LYS A 406 -23.60 -1.36 24.19
N GLY A 407 -23.91 -0.29 24.92
CA GLY A 407 -23.09 0.21 26.03
C GLY A 407 -21.76 0.82 25.61
N ARG A 408 -21.63 1.22 24.33
CA ARG A 408 -20.40 1.81 23.76
C ARG A 408 -20.73 3.12 23.07
N THR A 409 -19.87 4.12 23.22
CA THR A 409 -20.00 5.36 22.47
C THR A 409 -19.68 5.09 21.02
N THR A 410 -20.65 5.30 20.13
CA THR A 410 -20.52 4.88 18.73
C THR A 410 -20.59 6.10 17.81
N PHE A 411 -19.59 6.25 16.95
CA PHE A 411 -19.61 7.16 15.82
C PHE A 411 -19.87 6.36 14.55
N VAL A 412 -20.92 6.70 13.82
CA VAL A 412 -21.30 5.99 12.59
C VAL A 412 -21.38 6.95 11.41
N ILE A 413 -20.63 6.67 10.34
CA ILE A 413 -20.87 7.31 9.04
C ILE A 413 -22.01 6.55 8.38
N ALA A 414 -23.18 7.16 8.37
CA ALA A 414 -24.40 6.46 8.05
C ALA A 414 -24.84 6.73 6.59
N HIS A 415 -24.89 5.65 5.80
CA HIS A 415 -25.45 5.63 4.44
C HIS A 415 -26.74 4.82 4.35
N ARG A 416 -27.28 4.31 5.48
CA ARG A 416 -28.55 3.58 5.53
C ARG A 416 -29.54 4.29 6.43
N LEU A 417 -30.80 4.38 5.99
CA LEU A 417 -31.85 5.05 6.74
C LEU A 417 -32.12 4.40 8.11
N SER A 418 -32.01 3.08 8.20
CA SER A 418 -32.20 2.32 9.45
C SER A 418 -31.24 2.76 10.54
N THR A 419 -29.94 2.83 10.22
CA THR A 419 -28.86 3.23 11.14
C THR A 419 -28.97 4.71 11.53
N ILE A 420 -29.38 5.56 10.59
CA ILE A 420 -29.63 6.99 10.88
C ILE A 420 -30.80 7.13 11.85
N ARG A 421 -31.90 6.39 11.63
CA ARG A 421 -33.14 6.53 12.42
C ARG A 421 -32.97 6.08 13.87
N SER A 422 -32.11 5.09 14.11
CA SER A 422 -31.84 4.54 15.44
C SER A 422 -30.78 5.32 16.23
N ALA A 423 -30.15 6.35 15.64
CA ALA A 423 -29.12 7.12 16.32
C ALA A 423 -29.73 8.07 17.37
N ASP A 424 -29.08 8.17 18.53
CA ASP A 424 -29.46 9.11 19.59
C ASP A 424 -29.20 10.55 19.17
N GLN A 425 -28.13 10.77 18.40
CA GLN A 425 -27.74 12.06 17.87
C GLN A 425 -27.38 11.95 16.39
N ILE A 426 -27.90 12.86 15.57
CA ILE A 426 -27.54 12.97 14.16
C ILE A 426 -26.86 14.32 13.95
N LEU A 427 -25.70 14.30 13.28
CA LEU A 427 -24.94 15.46 12.86
C LEU A 427 -24.94 15.53 11.34
N VAL A 428 -25.56 16.56 10.79
CA VAL A 428 -25.53 16.84 9.36
C VAL A 428 -24.32 17.72 9.07
N MET A 429 -23.41 17.21 8.26
CA MET A 429 -22.18 17.89 7.87
C MET A 429 -22.23 18.35 6.42
N GLU A 430 -21.87 19.60 6.18
CA GLU A 430 -21.76 20.20 4.85
C GLU A 430 -20.59 21.19 4.84
N GLU A 431 -19.76 21.13 3.80
CA GLU A 431 -18.58 22.01 3.64
C GLU A 431 -17.71 22.11 4.91
N GLY A 432 -17.50 21.00 5.61
CA GLY A 432 -16.65 20.96 6.80
C GLY A 432 -17.25 21.55 8.06
N ARG A 433 -18.56 21.84 8.10
CA ARG A 433 -19.30 22.40 9.25
C ARG A 433 -20.46 21.49 9.65
N ILE A 434 -20.87 21.57 10.91
CA ILE A 434 -22.12 20.96 11.38
C ILE A 434 -23.26 21.96 11.11
N VAL A 435 -24.13 21.64 10.16
CA VAL A 435 -25.26 22.52 9.76
C VAL A 435 -26.53 22.22 10.55
N GLU A 436 -26.73 20.96 10.97
CA GLU A 436 -27.87 20.55 11.78
C GLU A 436 -27.47 19.49 12.81
N ARG A 437 -28.11 19.54 13.98
CA ARG A 437 -27.97 18.57 15.07
C ARG A 437 -29.32 18.31 15.73
N GLY A 438 -29.59 17.04 16.03
CA GLY A 438 -30.78 16.60 16.76
C GLY A 438 -31.08 15.11 16.59
N SER A 439 -32.21 14.67 17.12
CA SER A 439 -32.74 13.33 16.85
C SER A 439 -33.42 13.26 15.48
N HIS A 440 -33.68 12.04 14.97
CA HIS A 440 -34.41 11.85 13.71
C HIS A 440 -35.75 12.60 13.70
N GLN A 441 -36.52 12.51 14.78
CA GLN A 441 -37.85 13.13 14.87
C GLN A 441 -37.76 14.66 14.83
N GLU A 442 -36.78 15.24 15.55
CA GLU A 442 -36.56 16.68 15.58
C GLU A 442 -36.14 17.22 14.21
N LEU A 443 -35.19 16.56 13.55
CA LEU A 443 -34.67 16.99 12.25
C LEU A 443 -35.71 16.83 11.13
N MET A 444 -36.52 15.77 11.17
CA MET A 444 -37.65 15.59 10.26
C MET A 444 -38.72 16.68 10.45
N ALA A 445 -39.01 17.07 11.69
CA ALA A 445 -39.97 18.14 11.99
C ALA A 445 -39.48 19.51 11.51
N ARG A 446 -38.17 19.78 11.59
CA ARG A 446 -37.55 21.02 11.10
C ARG A 446 -37.60 21.18 9.59
N ARG A 447 -37.74 20.09 8.83
CA ARG A 447 -37.75 20.08 7.35
C ARG A 447 -36.56 20.81 6.72
N GLY A 448 -35.39 20.71 7.35
CA GLY A 448 -34.15 21.32 6.88
C GLY A 448 -33.32 20.40 5.98
N ARG A 449 -31.99 20.55 6.02
CA ARG A 449 -31.05 19.80 5.18
C ARG A 449 -31.11 18.30 5.41
N TYR A 450 -31.27 17.88 6.66
CA TYR A 450 -31.49 16.47 7.00
C TYR A 450 -32.70 15.89 6.26
N TYR A 451 -33.83 16.61 6.28
CA TYR A 451 -35.07 16.16 5.64
C TYR A 451 -34.89 16.01 4.14
N GLU A 452 -34.23 16.95 3.47
CA GLU A 452 -33.93 16.84 2.04
C GLU A 452 -33.10 15.60 1.71
N LEU A 453 -32.02 15.36 2.46
CA LEU A 453 -31.15 14.19 2.28
C LEU A 453 -31.92 12.89 2.53
N TYR A 454 -32.69 12.86 3.62
CA TYR A 454 -33.51 11.71 4.01
C TYR A 454 -34.57 11.39 2.96
N THR A 455 -35.34 12.38 2.49
CA THR A 455 -36.41 12.17 1.51
C THR A 455 -35.86 11.75 0.14
N ARG A 456 -34.74 12.33 -0.30
CA ARG A 456 -34.05 11.89 -1.53
C ARG A 456 -33.60 10.43 -1.42
N GLN A 457 -33.03 10.06 -0.29
CA GLN A 457 -32.54 8.70 -0.06
C GLN A 457 -33.67 7.69 0.11
N ALA A 458 -34.76 8.05 0.79
CA ALA A 458 -35.97 7.23 0.90
C ALA A 458 -36.65 7.02 -0.47
N GLY A 459 -36.69 8.05 -1.31
CA GLY A 459 -37.17 7.92 -2.69
C GLY A 459 -36.30 6.98 -3.54
N LEU A 460 -34.99 6.99 -3.33
CA LEU A 460 -34.05 6.06 -3.99
C LEU A 460 -34.17 4.62 -3.48
N GLU A 461 -34.38 4.40 -2.17
CA GLU A 461 -34.63 3.06 -1.62
C GLU A 461 -35.98 2.50 -2.05
N ALA A 462 -37.02 3.33 -2.20
CA ALA A 462 -38.28 2.91 -2.80
C ALA A 462 -38.14 2.55 -4.28
N ASN A 463 -37.38 3.35 -5.04
CA ASN A 463 -37.11 3.09 -6.47
C ASN A 463 -36.13 1.93 -6.72
N ARG A 464 -35.42 1.41 -5.72
CA ARG A 464 -34.57 0.21 -5.90
C ARG A 464 -35.37 -1.04 -6.26
N PHE A 465 -36.69 -1.03 -6.04
CA PHE A 465 -37.60 -2.12 -6.38
C PHE A 465 -38.34 -1.90 -7.70
N ILE A 466 -38.10 -0.76 -8.37
CA ILE A 466 -38.79 -0.36 -9.60
C ILE A 466 -37.74 -0.07 -10.67
N ASN A 467 -37.72 -0.87 -11.74
CA ASN A 467 -36.82 -0.59 -12.86
C ASN A 467 -37.17 0.77 -13.49
N PRO A 468 -36.18 1.60 -13.87
CA PRO A 468 -36.45 2.85 -14.56
C PRO A 468 -37.18 2.56 -15.89
N GLY A 469 -38.49 2.82 -15.92
CA GLY A 469 -39.38 2.49 -17.05
C GLY A 469 -40.71 1.84 -16.64
N GLU A 470 -40.81 1.30 -15.43
CA GLU A 470 -42.07 0.78 -14.85
C GLU A 470 -42.60 1.78 -13.81
N SER A 471 -43.14 2.92 -14.23
CA SER A 471 -43.95 3.73 -13.32
C SER A 471 -45.24 2.98 -13.00
N GLU A 472 -45.67 2.98 -11.73
CA GLU A 472 -47.00 2.51 -11.32
C GLU A 472 -48.05 3.08 -12.29
N GLU A 473 -48.87 2.18 -12.84
CA GLU A 473 -50.00 2.55 -13.70
C GLU A 473 -50.84 3.61 -12.98
N GLU A 474 -50.97 4.78 -13.60
CA GLU A 474 -51.98 5.76 -13.20
C GLU A 474 -53.33 5.04 -13.10
N PRO A 475 -54.16 5.32 -12.06
CA PRO A 475 -55.43 4.65 -11.93
C PRO A 475 -56.25 4.89 -13.19
N GLU A 476 -56.64 3.81 -13.88
CA GLU A 476 -57.44 3.83 -15.11
C GLU A 476 -58.61 4.81 -14.97
N SER A 477 -58.46 6.03 -15.51
CA SER A 477 -59.59 6.87 -15.82
C SER A 477 -60.34 6.20 -16.97
N GLU A 478 -61.57 5.75 -16.68
CA GLU A 478 -62.60 5.27 -17.61
C GLU A 478 -62.13 5.04 -19.05
N LYS A 479 -61.78 3.79 -19.39
CA LYS A 479 -61.68 3.37 -20.79
C LYS A 479 -63.06 3.59 -21.45
N PRO A 480 -63.15 4.29 -22.58
CA PRO A 480 -64.40 4.39 -23.32
C PRO A 480 -64.81 3.00 -23.77
N THR A 481 -66.03 2.60 -23.41
CA THR A 481 -66.65 1.35 -23.82
C THR A 481 -66.61 1.24 -25.35
N ARG A 482 -66.05 0.13 -25.86
CA ARG A 482 -66.08 -0.18 -27.29
C ARG A 482 -67.55 -0.28 -27.73
N PRO A 483 -67.95 0.32 -28.87
CA PRO A 483 -69.28 0.10 -29.42
C PRO A 483 -69.45 -1.39 -29.76
N GLU A 484 -70.60 -1.95 -29.37
CA GLU A 484 -70.98 -3.33 -29.70
C GLU A 484 -70.92 -3.54 -31.22
N GLY A 485 -70.11 -4.51 -31.66
CA GLY A 485 -69.98 -4.90 -33.07
C GLY A 485 -68.58 -4.78 -33.68
N ALA A 486 -67.58 -4.27 -32.96
CA ALA A 486 -66.20 -4.26 -33.46
C ALA A 486 -65.52 -5.64 -33.31
N PRO A 487 -64.95 -6.23 -34.38
CA PRO A 487 -64.31 -7.55 -34.32
C PRO A 487 -63.07 -7.51 -33.42
N SER A 488 -62.81 -8.63 -32.73
CA SER A 488 -61.67 -8.71 -31.81
C SER A 488 -60.33 -8.67 -32.60
N PRO A 489 -59.24 -8.15 -32.01
CA PRO A 489 -57.92 -8.11 -32.68
C PRO A 489 -57.44 -9.50 -33.17
N LEU A 490 -57.89 -10.56 -32.51
CA LEU A 490 -57.61 -11.96 -32.87
C LEU A 490 -58.36 -12.42 -34.14
N GLN A 491 -59.55 -11.86 -34.43
CA GLN A 491 -60.30 -12.15 -35.65
C GLN A 491 -59.67 -11.49 -36.89
N ILE A 492 -59.04 -10.32 -36.72
CA ILE A 492 -58.34 -9.60 -37.80
C ILE A 492 -57.07 -10.36 -38.23
N LEU A 493 -56.40 -11.04 -37.29
CA LEU A 493 -55.14 -11.75 -37.54
C LEU A 493 -55.31 -13.16 -38.14
N THR A 494 -56.52 -13.75 -38.10
CA THR A 494 -56.73 -15.16 -38.50
C THR A 494 -57.53 -15.35 -39.79
N GLY A 495 -58.01 -14.28 -40.42
CA GLY A 495 -58.47 -14.29 -41.81
C GLY A 495 -59.59 -15.28 -42.15
N ARG A 496 -60.42 -15.70 -41.19
CA ARG A 496 -61.60 -16.53 -41.46
C ARG A 496 -62.89 -15.76 -41.22
N PRO A 497 -63.75 -15.59 -42.25
CA PRO A 497 -65.12 -15.13 -42.02
C PRO A 497 -65.91 -16.26 -41.35
N GLY A 498 -66.65 -15.94 -40.29
CA GLY A 498 -67.67 -16.83 -39.73
C GLY A 498 -68.93 -16.75 -40.60
N ASP A 499 -69.43 -17.91 -41.03
CA ASP A 499 -70.75 -18.07 -41.62
C ASP A 499 -71.84 -17.91 -40.55
N ALA A 500 -72.90 -17.18 -40.94
CA ALA A 500 -74.27 -17.05 -40.39
C ALA A 500 -74.54 -17.27 -38.88
#